data_AF-A0A5C0SMR7-F1
#
_entry.id   AF-A0A5C0SMR7-F1
#
_cell.length_a   1.000
_cell.length_b   1.000
_cell.length_c   1.000
_cell.angle_alpha   90.00
_cell.angle_beta   90.00
_cell.angle_gamma   90.00
#
_symmetry.space_group_name_H-M   'P 1'
#
loop_
_entity.id
_entity.type
_entity.pdbx_description
1 polymer ?
#
loop_
_entity_poly.entity_id
_entity_poly.type
_entity_poly.pdbx_seq_one_letter_code
_entity_poly.pdbx_strand_id
1 'polypeptide(L)' 'MTRRGRPPVMKAWRVTITQPGEEPIEFIIFEKTREKAEERVKMMVKQSFPFASFSVRRYYGRVGA' A
#
# COMPACT_ATOMS: atom_id res chain seq x y z
N MET A 1 -3.62 1.82 -34.96
CA MET A 1 -2.57 1.78 -33.90
C MET A 1 -3.12 1.06 -32.68
N THR A 2 -3.00 -0.27 -32.62
CA THR A 2 -3.31 -1.04 -31.42
C THR A 2 -2.24 -0.75 -30.38
N ARG A 3 -2.51 0.14 -29.42
CA ARG A 3 -1.68 0.26 -28.22
C ARG A 3 -1.69 -1.13 -27.58
N ARG A 4 -0.57 -1.86 -27.70
CA ARG A 4 -0.30 -3.13 -27.02
C ARG A 4 -0.35 -2.85 -25.52
N GLY A 5 -1.56 -2.78 -24.99
CA GLY A 5 -1.88 -2.47 -23.61
C GLY A 5 -1.54 -3.68 -22.77
N ARG A 6 -0.32 -3.71 -22.24
CA ARG A 6 -0.06 -4.57 -21.08
C ARG A 6 -1.08 -4.12 -20.02
N PRO A 7 -1.98 -5.00 -19.55
CA PRO A 7 -2.92 -4.62 -18.51
C PRO A 7 -2.11 -4.02 -17.34
N PRO A 8 -2.60 -2.96 -16.68
CA PRO A 8 -1.88 -2.33 -15.58
C PRO A 8 -1.55 -3.41 -14.54
N VAL A 9 -0.26 -3.75 -14.48
CA VAL A 9 0.25 -4.84 -13.66
C VAL A 9 0.02 -4.44 -12.21
N MET A 10 -0.70 -5.27 -11.47
CA MET A 10 -0.85 -5.10 -10.03
C MET A 10 0.55 -5.03 -9.40
N LYS A 11 0.80 -4.00 -8.59
CA LYS A 11 2.07 -3.82 -7.89
C LYS A 11 1.85 -4.05 -6.41
N ALA A 12 2.83 -4.69 -5.77
CA ALA A 12 2.86 -4.79 -4.32
C ALA A 12 3.35 -3.47 -3.71
N TRP A 13 2.64 -3.01 -2.69
CA TRP A 13 2.96 -1.82 -1.92
C TRP A 13 3.03 -2.22 -0.45
N ARG A 14 4.17 -1.95 0.18
CA ARG A 14 4.31 -2.08 1.62
C ARG A 14 3.70 -0.86 2.28
N VAL A 15 2.83 -1.12 3.23
CA VAL A 15 2.18 -0.14 4.07
C VAL A 15 2.75 -0.31 5.47
N THR A 16 3.24 0.78 6.05
CA THR A 16 3.68 0.82 7.44
C THR A 16 2.80 1.83 8.17
N ILE A 17 2.09 1.39 9.21
CA ILE A 17 1.31 2.22 10.11
C ILE A 17 2.13 2.39 11.39
N THR A 18 2.22 3.61 11.90
CA THR A 18 2.93 3.93 13.14
C THR A 18 2.02 4.72 14.06
N GLN A 19 1.91 4.25 15.31
CA GLN A 19 1.18 4.91 16.38
C GLN A 19 2.12 5.25 17.54
N PRO A 20 1.88 6.35 18.27
CA PRO A 20 2.67 6.66 19.45
C PRO A 20 2.51 5.57 20.52
N GLY A 21 3.62 4.95 20.93
CA GLY A 21 3.63 3.95 22.01
C GLY A 21 3.31 2.52 21.59
N GLU A 22 3.10 2.25 20.30
CA GLU A 22 2.86 0.89 19.76
C GLU A 22 3.91 0.51 18.71
N GLU A 23 4.09 -0.79 18.50
CA GLU A 23 4.96 -1.28 17.44
C GLU A 23 4.37 -0.96 16.05
N PRO A 24 5.22 -0.62 15.06
CA PRO A 24 4.75 -0.38 13.70
C PRO A 24 4.09 -1.61 13.08
N ILE A 25 2.90 -1.43 12.51
CA ILE A 25 2.17 -2.48 11.80
C ILE A 25 2.54 -2.42 10.32
N GLU A 26 3.09 -3.50 9.78
CA GLU A 26 3.44 -3.61 8.36
C GLU A 26 2.56 -4.64 7.64
N PHE A 27 2.05 -4.27 6.47
CA PHE A 27 1.36 -5.21 5.57
C PHE A 27 1.56 -4.84 4.10
N ILE A 28 1.23 -5.76 3.20
CA ILE A 28 1.36 -5.57 1.76
C ILE A 28 -0.03 -5.48 1.14
N ILE A 29 -0.24 -4.48 0.30
CA ILE A 29 -1.42 -4.36 -0.56
C ILE A 29 -1.04 -4.42 -2.02
N PHE A 30 -1.97 -4.89 -2.85
CA PHE A 30 -1.77 -4.95 -4.29
C PHE A 30 -2.65 -3.92 -4.96
N GLU A 31 -2.02 -2.96 -5.64
CA GLU A 31 -2.73 -1.90 -6.38
C GLU A 31 -1.98 -1.52 -7.65
N LYS A 32 -2.75 -1.01 -8.63
CA LYS A 32 -2.22 -0.64 -9.95
C LYS A 32 -1.25 0.54 -9.89
N THR A 33 -1.54 1.51 -9.02
CA THR A 33 -0.75 2.73 -8.87
C THR A 33 -0.54 3.05 -7.40
N ARG A 34 0.39 3.96 -7.13
CA ARG A 34 0.71 4.40 -5.77
C ARG A 34 -0.46 5.17 -5.16
N GLU A 35 -1.09 6.01 -5.96
CA GLU A 35 -2.18 6.89 -5.56
C GLU A 35 -3.39 6.06 -5.09
N LYS A 36 -3.73 4.99 -5.81
CA LYS A 36 -4.78 4.04 -5.40
C LYS A 36 -4.43 3.29 -4.13
N ALA A 37 -3.16 2.93 -3.96
CA ALA A 37 -2.66 2.31 -2.74
C ALA A 37 -2.80 3.27 -1.55
N GLU A 38 -2.38 4.52 -1.70
CA GLU A 38 -2.49 5.56 -0.67
C GLU A 38 -3.94 5.90 -0.32
N GLU A 39 -4.83 6.01 -1.31
CA GLU A 39 -6.26 6.26 -1.08
C GLU A 39 -6.91 5.13 -0.28
N ARG A 40 -6.66 3.88 -0.67
CA ARG A 40 -7.16 2.70 0.04
C ARG A 40 -6.65 2.63 1.48
N VAL A 41 -5.34 2.85 1.67
CA VAL A 41 -4.72 2.85 2.99
C VAL A 41 -5.27 3.99 3.84
N LYS A 42 -5.42 5.19 3.28
CA LYS A 42 -5.98 6.33 4.00
C LYS A 42 -7.38 6.03 4.54
N MET A 43 -8.22 5.35 3.78
CA MET A 43 -9.55 4.93 4.24
C MET A 43 -9.46 3.88 5.36
N MET A 44 -8.62 2.85 5.19
CA MET A 44 -8.44 1.79 6.20
C MET A 44 -7.87 2.35 7.51
N VAL A 45 -6.79 3.14 7.43
CA VAL A 45 -6.10 3.69 8.61
C VAL A 45 -6.99 4.69 9.33
N LYS A 46 -7.74 5.55 8.63
CA LYS A 46 -8.66 6.48 9.30
C LYS A 46 -9.78 5.77 10.06
N GLN A 47 -10.25 4.64 9.57
CA GLN A 47 -11.31 3.88 10.23
C GLN A 47 -10.81 3.14 11.46
N SER A 48 -9.61 2.55 11.40
CA SER A 48 -9.08 1.70 12.47
C SER A 48 -8.15 2.42 13.45
N PHE A 49 -7.44 3.47 13.01
CA PHE A 49 -6.37 4.13 13.74
C PHE A 49 -6.39 5.66 13.55
N PRO A 50 -7.33 6.37 14.20
CA PRO A 50 -7.60 7.79 13.92
C PRO A 50 -6.41 8.74 14.18
N PHE A 51 -5.43 8.33 15.00
CA PHE A 51 -4.23 9.12 15.32
C PHE A 51 -2.94 8.53 14.74
N ALA A 52 -3.03 7.49 13.91
CA ALA A 52 -1.85 6.88 13.31
C ALA A 52 -1.32 7.67 12.12
N SER A 53 0.00 7.62 11.95
CA SER A 53 0.66 7.96 10.71
C SER A 53 0.81 6.72 9.85
N PHE A 54 0.80 6.85 8.53
CA PHE A 54 1.07 5.74 7.62
C PHE A 54 2.02 6.15 6.50
N SER A 55 2.74 5.18 5.94
CA SER A 55 3.52 5.36 4.73
C SER A 55 3.28 4.23 3.75
N VAL A 56 3.29 4.56 2.46
CA VAL A 56 3.13 3.59 1.37
C VAL A 56 4.39 3.62 0.52
N ARG A 57 5.09 2.48 0.45
CA ARG A 57 6.31 2.31 -0.35
C ARG A 57 6.13 1.15 -1.30
N ARG A 58 6.74 1.26 -2.48
CA ARG A 58 6.73 0.13 -3.42
C ARG A 58 7.47 -1.04 -2.80
N TYR A 59 6.83 -2.20 -2.77
CA TYR A 59 7.47 -3.41 -2.27
C TYR A 59 8.31 -4.02 -3.39
N TYR A 60 9.62 -4.07 -3.17
CA TYR A 60 10.60 -4.68 -4.09
C TYR A 60 11.09 -6.05 -3.61
N GLY A 61 10.57 -6.55 -2.49
CA GLY A 61 10.87 -7.90 -2.05
C GLY A 61 10.30 -8.93 -3.02
N ARG A 62 10.98 -10.05 -3.19
CA ARG A 62 10.35 -11.25 -3.78
C ARG A 62 9.19 -11.60 -2.84
N VAL A 63 7.97 -11.61 -3.37
CA VAL A 63 6.88 -12.32 -2.70
C VAL A 63 7.34 -13.78 -2.75
N GLY A 64 7.90 -14.27 -1.64
CA GLY A 64 8.30 -15.67 -1.51
C GLY A 64 7.07 -16.55 -1.70
N ALA A 65 7.25 -17.63 -2.46
CA ALA A 65 6.24 -18.61 -2.82
C ALA A 65 5.51 -19.20 -1.60
#